data_AF-A0A3B1B8R8-F1
#
_entry.id   AF-A0A3B1B8R8-F1
#
_cell.length_a   1.000
_cell.length_b   1.000
_cell.length_c   1.000
_cell.angle_alpha   90.00
_cell.angle_beta   90.00
_cell.angle_gamma   90.00
#
_symmetry.space_group_name_H-M   'P 1'
#
loop_
_entity.id
_entity.type
_entity.pdbx_description
1 polymer ?
#
loop_
_entity_poly.entity_id
_entity_poly.type
_entity_poly.pdbx_seq_one_letter_code
_entity_poly.pdbx_strand_id
1 'polypeptide(L)'
;MAKPSSKINPLEFQEDMLGGPDKEKITPESVKSAVADHVQDRARRLHEKYGSNIDYSVLLKILSDRDAVRFPVTIAFDSSRLEPGMFAVAEPVERKEPEDEEEAEYREYEEAADNFVVVVHEYFKDKLDLLPPMVLYHLVTINYGDMATSNDAEVFGSGVLGMDQEVYYSQLCDLADQITS
;
A
#
# COMPACT_ATOMS: atom_id res chain seq x y z
N MET A 1 62.32 -3.39 52.13
CA MET A 1 62.36 -3.94 50.76
C MET A 1 60.93 -4.29 50.34
N ALA A 2 60.51 -3.78 49.17
CA ALA A 2 59.35 -4.09 48.32
C ALA A 2 57.90 -4.09 48.89
N LYS A 3 57.05 -3.22 48.32
CA LYS A 3 55.56 -3.29 48.28
C LYS A 3 55.10 -4.44 47.36
N PRO A 4 53.85 -4.91 47.47
CA PRO A 4 52.81 -4.50 46.50
C PRO A 4 51.44 -4.25 47.20
N SER A 5 50.78 -3.11 46.95
CA SER A 5 49.88 -2.79 45.82
C SER A 5 48.41 -3.03 46.19
N SER A 6 47.72 -1.92 46.45
CA SER A 6 46.28 -1.78 46.66
C SER A 6 45.49 -2.19 45.43
N LYS A 7 44.38 -2.91 45.60
CA LYS A 7 43.12 -2.62 44.89
C LYS A 7 41.94 -2.92 45.83
N ILE A 8 41.27 -1.84 46.19
CA ILE A 8 39.89 -1.83 46.69
C ILE A 8 39.03 -2.48 45.60
N ASN A 9 38.14 -3.39 45.97
CA ASN A 9 37.02 -3.75 45.09
C ASN A 9 35.73 -3.57 45.90
N PRO A 10 34.85 -2.62 45.53
CA PRO A 10 33.66 -2.30 46.29
C PRO A 10 32.57 -3.32 46.01
N LEU A 11 32.32 -4.21 46.96
CA LEU A 11 31.07 -4.94 47.07
C LEU A 11 30.02 -4.03 47.71
N GLU A 12 29.61 -2.99 46.98
CA GLU A 12 28.35 -2.29 47.16
C GLU A 12 27.97 -1.70 45.80
N PHE A 13 27.28 -2.48 44.98
CA PHE A 13 26.48 -1.95 43.89
C PHE A 13 25.09 -2.54 44.03
N GLN A 14 24.14 -1.65 44.33
CA GLN A 14 22.71 -1.91 44.40
C GLN A 14 22.25 -2.57 43.10
N GLU A 15 21.71 -3.78 43.20
CA GLU A 15 21.02 -4.49 42.11
C GLU A 15 19.56 -4.02 41.94
N ASP A 16 19.27 -2.75 42.19
CA ASP A 16 17.96 -2.16 41.91
C ASP A 16 18.18 -0.74 41.44
N MET A 17 18.08 -0.54 40.12
CA MET A 17 17.70 0.70 39.41
C MET A 17 18.29 0.64 38.01
N LEU A 18 17.47 0.19 37.06
CA LEU A 18 17.29 0.69 35.69
C LEU A 18 16.64 -0.43 34.85
N GLY A 19 15.33 -0.57 35.01
CA GLY A 19 14.50 -1.12 33.94
C GLY A 19 14.66 -0.21 32.72
N GLY A 20 15.45 -0.63 31.75
CA GLY A 20 15.46 -0.03 30.42
C GLY A 20 14.11 -0.27 29.74
N PRO A 21 13.66 0.60 28.83
CA PRO A 21 12.41 0.38 28.13
C PRO A 21 12.48 -0.97 27.43
N ASP A 22 11.45 -1.79 27.65
CA ASP A 22 11.22 -3.02 26.92
C ASP A 22 11.49 -2.75 25.44
N LYS A 23 12.52 -3.38 24.88
CA LYS A 23 12.65 -3.48 23.44
C LYS A 23 11.48 -4.36 23.02
N GLU A 24 10.33 -3.76 22.75
CA GLU A 24 9.15 -4.46 22.28
C GLU A 24 9.58 -5.44 21.19
N LYS A 25 9.42 -6.72 21.49
CA LYS A 25 9.75 -7.76 20.51
C LYS A 25 8.82 -7.54 19.33
N ILE A 26 9.40 -7.28 18.16
CA ILE A 26 8.65 -7.25 16.91
C ILE A 26 8.05 -8.65 16.72
N THR A 27 6.76 -8.79 17.02
CA THR A 27 5.96 -9.99 16.74
C THR A 27 5.21 -9.82 15.42
N PRO A 28 4.84 -10.92 14.74
CA PRO A 28 3.97 -10.85 13.55
C PRO A 28 2.68 -10.06 13.80
N GLU A 29 2.12 -10.15 15.00
CA GLU A 29 0.94 -9.41 15.43
C GLU A 29 1.22 -7.90 15.55
N SER A 30 2.39 -7.52 16.09
CA SER A 30 2.80 -6.10 16.16
C SER A 30 3.03 -5.49 14.77
N VAL A 31 3.52 -6.29 13.81
CA VAL A 31 3.69 -5.87 12.41
C VAL A 31 2.34 -5.68 11.73
N LYS A 32 1.41 -6.63 11.89
CA LYS A 32 0.04 -6.51 11.33
C LYS A 32 -0.71 -5.30 11.88
N SER A 33 -0.62 -5.05 13.19
CA SER A 33 -1.22 -3.86 13.81
C SER A 33 -0.64 -2.57 13.24
N ALA A 34 0.69 -2.51 13.05
CA ALA A 34 1.34 -1.34 12.48
C ALA A 34 0.94 -1.07 11.02
N VAL A 35 0.71 -2.12 10.21
CA VAL A 35 0.20 -1.97 8.84
C VAL A 35 -1.22 -1.42 8.86
N ALA A 36 -2.11 -1.99 9.66
CA ALA A 36 -3.51 -1.54 9.76
C ALA A 36 -3.62 -0.07 10.20
N ASP A 37 -2.88 0.33 11.25
CA ASP A 37 -2.85 1.71 11.74
C ASP A 37 -2.30 2.67 10.67
N HIS A 38 -1.25 2.24 9.96
CA HIS A 38 -0.65 3.06 8.92
C HIS A 38 -1.57 3.21 7.70
N VAL A 39 -2.30 2.15 7.32
CA VAL A 39 -3.32 2.17 6.26
C VAL A 39 -4.43 3.17 6.60
N GLN A 40 -4.95 3.13 7.83
CA GLN A 40 -5.98 4.07 8.30
C GLN A 40 -5.50 5.52 8.28
N ASP A 41 -4.31 5.78 8.81
CA ASP A 41 -3.75 7.14 8.83
C ASP A 41 -3.51 7.67 7.41
N ARG A 42 -3.03 6.81 6.50
CA ARG A 42 -2.85 7.18 5.09
C ARG A 42 -4.18 7.49 4.42
N ALA A 43 -5.20 6.67 4.61
CA ALA A 43 -6.53 6.88 4.08
C ALA A 43 -7.11 8.24 4.51
N ARG A 44 -7.01 8.55 5.81
CA ARG A 44 -7.44 9.83 6.38
C ARG A 44 -6.71 11.02 5.75
N ARG A 45 -5.39 10.95 5.59
CA ARG A 45 -4.60 12.03 4.97
C ARG A 45 -4.99 12.27 3.52
N LEU A 46 -5.25 11.21 2.76
CA LEU A 46 -5.71 11.34 1.37
C LEU A 46 -7.11 11.92 1.30
N HIS A 47 -8.01 11.51 2.20
CA HIS A 47 -9.33 12.12 2.32
C HIS A 47 -9.25 13.63 2.64
N GLU A 48 -8.40 14.02 3.59
CA GLU A 48 -8.15 15.43 3.93
C GLU A 48 -7.56 16.21 2.75
N LYS A 49 -6.69 15.59 1.95
CA LYS A 49 -6.00 16.21 0.81
C LYS A 49 -6.91 16.36 -0.42
N TYR A 50 -7.72 15.36 -0.73
CA TYR A 50 -8.49 15.26 -1.98
C TYR A 50 -10.00 15.48 -1.79
N GLY A 51 -10.50 15.45 -0.55
CA GLY A 51 -11.91 15.57 -0.20
C GLY A 51 -12.71 14.29 -0.42
N SER A 52 -14.01 14.37 -0.15
CA SER A 52 -14.95 13.23 -0.28
C SER A 52 -15.36 12.92 -1.72
N ASN A 53 -15.23 13.88 -2.64
CA ASN A 53 -15.67 13.72 -4.02
C ASN A 53 -14.50 13.35 -4.91
N ILE A 54 -14.10 12.08 -4.85
CA ILE A 54 -13.04 11.52 -5.69
C ILE A 54 -13.68 11.01 -6.96
N ASP A 55 -13.74 11.87 -7.98
CA ASP A 55 -14.08 11.47 -9.35
C ASP A 55 -12.86 10.87 -10.07
N TYR A 56 -13.05 10.45 -11.33
CA TYR A 56 -11.96 9.87 -12.12
C TYR A 56 -10.76 10.82 -12.29
N SER A 57 -10.99 12.12 -12.41
CA SER A 57 -9.91 13.11 -12.57
C SER A 57 -9.08 13.24 -11.30
N VAL A 58 -9.72 13.19 -10.13
CA VAL A 58 -9.06 13.18 -8.82
C VAL A 58 -8.34 11.86 -8.60
N LEU A 59 -8.96 10.74 -8.98
CA LEU A 59 -8.34 9.42 -8.94
C LEU A 59 -7.00 9.42 -9.68
N LEU A 60 -6.93 9.93 -10.92
CA LEU A 60 -5.68 9.98 -11.68
C LEU A 60 -4.58 10.82 -10.99
N LYS A 61 -4.96 11.86 -10.23
CA LYS A 61 -4.01 12.63 -9.41
C LYS A 61 -3.48 11.80 -8.26
N ILE A 62 -4.37 11.07 -7.56
CA ILE A 62 -4.00 10.14 -6.48
C ILE A 62 -3.00 9.09 -7.02
N LEU A 63 -3.25 8.51 -8.19
CA LEU A 63 -2.38 7.49 -8.79
C LEU A 63 -0.98 8.00 -9.21
N SER A 64 -0.82 9.31 -9.31
CA SER A 64 0.45 9.97 -9.62
C SER A 64 1.13 10.57 -8.38
N ASP A 65 0.45 10.56 -7.22
CA ASP A 65 0.90 11.19 -5.99
C ASP A 65 1.71 10.22 -5.14
N ARG A 66 2.99 10.52 -4.93
CA ARG A 66 3.89 9.69 -4.12
C ARG A 66 3.48 9.61 -2.64
N ASP A 67 2.68 10.55 -2.15
CA ASP A 67 2.08 10.46 -0.82
C ASP A 67 0.97 9.39 -0.77
N ALA A 68 0.35 9.08 -1.91
CA ALA A 68 -0.76 8.11 -2.02
C ALA A 68 -0.28 6.72 -2.46
N VAL A 69 0.65 6.65 -3.41
CA VAL A 69 1.17 5.41 -3.98
C VAL A 69 2.70 5.38 -3.89
N ARG A 70 3.26 4.25 -3.47
CA ARG A 70 4.71 4.05 -3.42
C ARG A 70 5.31 4.09 -4.83
N PHE A 71 4.55 3.61 -5.81
CA PHE A 71 4.93 3.47 -7.21
C PHE A 71 3.86 4.12 -8.09
N PRO A 72 4.19 4.79 -9.20
CA PRO A 72 3.18 5.33 -10.09
C PRO A 72 2.25 4.23 -10.58
N VAL A 73 0.96 4.52 -10.60
CA VAL A 73 -0.08 3.57 -11.00
C VAL A 73 -0.81 4.11 -12.23
N THR A 74 -1.06 3.25 -13.20
CA THR A 74 -1.92 3.55 -14.35
C THR A 74 -3.14 2.65 -14.37
N ILE A 75 -4.16 3.00 -15.15
CA ILE A 75 -5.36 2.18 -15.34
C ILE A 75 -5.38 1.69 -16.80
N ALA A 76 -5.59 0.39 -16.98
CA ALA A 76 -5.85 -0.22 -18.29
C ALA A 76 -7.21 -0.91 -18.27
N PHE A 77 -7.87 -1.01 -19.44
CA PHE A 77 -9.11 -1.77 -19.59
C PHE A 77 -8.84 -2.98 -20.47
N ASP A 78 -8.88 -4.17 -19.88
CA ASP A 78 -8.59 -5.42 -20.58
C ASP A 78 -9.11 -6.62 -19.76
N SER A 79 -10.32 -7.08 -20.06
CA SER A 79 -10.91 -8.23 -19.36
C SER A 79 -10.26 -9.56 -19.72
N SER A 80 -9.43 -9.63 -20.76
CA SER A 80 -8.73 -10.88 -21.12
C SER A 80 -7.65 -11.26 -20.10
N ARG A 81 -7.22 -10.31 -19.27
CA ARG A 81 -6.26 -10.49 -18.18
C ARG A 81 -6.91 -10.78 -16.82
N LEU A 82 -8.24 -10.83 -16.76
CA LEU A 82 -8.99 -11.01 -15.52
C LEU A 82 -9.55 -12.42 -15.43
N GLU A 83 -9.45 -13.02 -14.24
CA GLU A 83 -10.16 -14.26 -13.93
C GLU A 83 -11.67 -14.01 -13.87
N PRO A 84 -12.50 -15.03 -14.18
CA PRO A 84 -13.96 -14.91 -14.06
C PRO A 84 -14.40 -14.40 -12.67
N GLY A 85 -15.22 -13.35 -12.66
CA GLY A 85 -15.71 -12.71 -11.43
C GLY A 85 -14.80 -11.62 -10.86
N MET A 86 -13.62 -11.36 -11.45
CA MET A 86 -12.76 -10.23 -11.06
C MET A 86 -13.10 -8.99 -11.88
N PHE A 87 -13.36 -7.88 -11.19
CA PHE A 87 -13.56 -6.58 -11.84
C PHE A 87 -12.26 -5.83 -12.12
N ALA A 88 -11.19 -6.16 -11.38
CA ALA A 88 -9.87 -5.61 -11.58
C ALA A 88 -8.78 -6.48 -10.94
N VAL A 89 -7.54 -6.27 -11.39
CA VAL A 89 -6.31 -6.81 -10.79
C VAL A 89 -5.22 -5.73 -10.84
N ALA A 90 -4.34 -5.71 -9.84
CA ALA A 90 -3.14 -4.87 -9.87
C ALA A 90 -1.92 -5.72 -10.19
N GLU A 91 -1.14 -5.28 -11.17
CA GLU A 91 0.02 -6.00 -11.66
C GLU A 91 1.20 -5.05 -11.84
N PRO A 92 2.44 -5.50 -11.58
CA PRO A 92 3.62 -4.74 -11.98
C PRO A 92 3.66 -4.65 -13.51
N VAL A 93 4.08 -3.51 -14.03
CA VAL A 93 4.35 -3.36 -15.46
C VAL A 93 5.63 -4.12 -15.78
N GLU A 94 5.53 -5.14 -16.62
CA GLU A 94 6.70 -5.88 -17.09
C GLU A 94 7.68 -4.94 -17.79
N ARG A 95 8.94 -4.97 -17.35
CA ARG A 95 10.01 -4.31 -18.06
C ARG A 95 10.27 -5.08 -19.34
N LYS A 96 10.10 -4.43 -20.49
CA LYS A 96 10.63 -4.97 -21.75
C LYS A 96 12.14 -5.01 -21.65
N GLU A 97 12.74 -6.16 -21.96
CA GLU A 97 14.18 -6.23 -22.15
C GLU A 97 14.59 -5.25 -23.27
N PRO A 98 15.69 -4.49 -23.10
CA PRO A 98 16.17 -3.60 -24.15
C PRO A 98 16.50 -4.42 -25.40
N GLU A 99 16.13 -3.90 -26.57
CA GLU A 99 16.35 -4.61 -27.83
C GLU A 99 17.81 -4.51 -28.30
N ASP A 100 18.55 -3.48 -27.84
CA ASP A 100 19.96 -3.27 -28.15
C ASP A 100 20.76 -2.56 -27.02
N GLU A 101 22.09 -2.51 -27.20
CA GLU A 101 23.04 -1.96 -26.21
C GLU A 101 22.91 -0.44 -26.04
N GLU A 102 22.43 0.29 -27.06
CA GLU A 102 22.24 1.74 -27.02
C GLU A 102 20.98 2.07 -26.19
N GLU A 103 19.89 1.34 -26.41
CA GLU A 103 18.67 1.43 -25.59
C GLU A 103 18.93 1.00 -24.14
N ALA A 104 19.80 0.01 -23.91
CA ALA A 104 20.21 -0.39 -22.57
C ALA A 104 20.96 0.73 -21.82
N GLU A 105 21.88 1.43 -22.49
CA GLU A 105 22.61 2.57 -21.92
C GLU A 105 21.67 3.73 -21.58
N TYR A 106 20.71 4.06 -22.46
CA TYR A 106 19.72 5.12 -22.18
C TYR A 106 18.72 4.75 -21.07
N ARG A 107 18.29 3.48 -20.99
CA ARG A 107 17.33 3.01 -19.98
C ARG A 107 17.92 2.87 -18.57
N GLU A 108 19.23 2.69 -18.43
CA GLU A 108 19.89 2.73 -17.12
C GLU A 108 19.66 4.07 -16.39
N TYR A 109 19.47 5.16 -17.14
CA TYR A 109 19.20 6.50 -16.60
C TYR A 109 17.71 6.83 -16.42
N GLU A 110 16.79 6.12 -17.06
CA GLU A 110 15.35 6.22 -16.81
C GLU A 110 14.98 5.36 -15.59
N GLU A 111 15.13 5.97 -14.43
CA GLU A 111 14.85 5.48 -13.07
C GLU A 111 13.97 4.21 -12.98
N ALA A 112 14.58 3.14 -12.48
CA ALA A 112 14.01 1.81 -12.23
C ALA A 112 12.92 1.76 -11.15
N ALA A 113 11.93 2.66 -11.20
CA ALA A 113 10.74 2.52 -10.39
C ALA A 113 9.85 1.43 -10.99
N ASP A 114 9.61 0.36 -10.22
CA ASP A 114 8.54 -0.57 -10.53
C ASP A 114 7.26 0.25 -10.72
N ASN A 115 6.65 0.19 -11.90
CA ASN A 115 5.36 0.83 -12.16
C ASN A 115 4.27 -0.21 -12.01
N PHE A 116 3.07 0.21 -11.63
CA PHE A 116 1.92 -0.70 -11.54
C PHE A 116 0.83 -0.29 -12.52
N VAL A 117 0.07 -1.27 -12.98
CA VAL A 117 -1.17 -1.08 -13.72
C VAL A 117 -2.29 -1.77 -12.96
N VAL A 118 -3.38 -1.03 -12.73
CA VAL A 118 -4.65 -1.63 -12.34
C VAL A 118 -5.41 -1.91 -13.62
N VAL A 119 -5.50 -3.19 -13.97
CA VAL A 119 -6.28 -3.67 -15.10
C VAL A 119 -7.72 -3.81 -14.64
N VAL A 120 -8.63 -3.09 -15.28
CA VAL A 120 -10.05 -3.06 -14.98
C VAL A 120 -10.82 -3.74 -16.10
N HIS A 121 -11.93 -4.39 -15.75
CA HIS A 121 -12.81 -5.04 -16.71
C HIS A 121 -13.37 -4.02 -17.71
N GLU A 122 -13.37 -4.34 -19.02
CA GLU A 122 -13.75 -3.40 -20.09
C GLU A 122 -15.18 -2.86 -19.98
N TYR A 123 -16.06 -3.62 -19.31
CA TYR A 123 -17.42 -3.20 -18.94
C TYR A 123 -17.49 -1.82 -18.25
N PHE A 124 -16.43 -1.39 -17.56
CA PHE A 124 -16.35 -0.12 -16.84
C PHE A 124 -15.69 1.01 -17.63
N LYS A 125 -15.26 0.77 -18.87
CA LYS A 125 -14.50 1.75 -19.69
C LYS A 125 -15.25 3.07 -19.89
N ASP A 126 -16.58 3.02 -19.98
CA ASP A 126 -17.44 4.19 -20.14
C ASP A 126 -18.13 4.61 -18.84
N LYS A 127 -17.76 4.01 -17.69
CA LYS A 127 -18.36 4.22 -16.37
C LYS A 127 -17.33 4.71 -15.36
N LEU A 128 -16.62 5.77 -15.74
CA LEU A 128 -15.44 6.25 -15.02
C LEU A 128 -15.73 6.63 -13.56
N ASP A 129 -16.95 7.07 -13.26
CA ASP A 129 -17.39 7.40 -11.89
C ASP A 129 -17.45 6.19 -10.94
N LEU A 130 -17.43 4.96 -11.48
CA LEU A 130 -17.42 3.73 -10.70
C LEU A 130 -16.01 3.22 -10.38
N LEU A 131 -14.98 3.78 -11.02
CA LEU A 131 -13.59 3.33 -10.87
C LEU A 131 -12.96 3.65 -9.52
N PRO A 132 -13.21 4.81 -8.87
CA PRO A 132 -12.56 5.15 -7.61
C PRO A 132 -12.62 4.05 -6.54
N PRO A 133 -13.78 3.48 -6.17
CA PRO A 133 -13.80 2.40 -5.18
C PRO A 133 -13.03 1.16 -5.66
N MET A 134 -13.16 0.77 -6.92
CA MET A 134 -12.47 -0.40 -7.45
C MET A 134 -10.94 -0.26 -7.38
N VAL A 135 -10.43 0.89 -7.82
CA VAL A 135 -8.98 1.15 -7.91
C VAL A 135 -8.38 1.36 -6.52
N LEU A 136 -9.06 2.09 -5.63
CA LEU A 136 -8.60 2.32 -4.26
C LEU A 136 -8.43 1.01 -3.48
N TYR A 137 -9.31 0.03 -3.69
CA TYR A 137 -9.18 -1.32 -3.11
C TYR A 137 -7.82 -1.95 -3.44
N HIS A 138 -7.34 -1.80 -4.69
CA HIS A 138 -6.07 -2.39 -5.12
C HIS A 138 -4.82 -1.61 -4.69
N LEU A 139 -4.93 -0.33 -4.32
CA LEU A 139 -3.77 0.47 -3.92
C LEU A 139 -3.10 -0.05 -2.64
N VAL A 140 -3.84 -0.72 -1.76
CA VAL A 140 -3.25 -1.32 -0.55
C VAL A 140 -2.31 -2.46 -0.93
N THR A 141 -2.71 -3.36 -1.83
CA THR A 141 -1.82 -4.43 -2.32
C THR A 141 -0.58 -3.86 -3.01
N ILE A 142 -0.72 -2.79 -3.81
CA ILE A 142 0.43 -2.12 -4.45
C ILE A 142 1.39 -1.53 -3.40
N ASN A 143 0.86 -0.94 -2.34
CA ASN A 143 1.68 -0.26 -1.32
C ASN A 143 2.33 -1.20 -0.30
N TYR A 144 1.64 -2.29 0.06
CA TYR A 144 2.00 -3.15 1.20
C TYR A 144 2.31 -4.61 0.80
N GLY A 145 2.10 -4.98 -0.47
CA GLY A 145 2.37 -6.32 -0.99
C GLY A 145 1.62 -7.41 -0.22
N ASP A 146 2.30 -8.53 0.04
CA ASP A 146 1.75 -9.71 0.72
C ASP A 146 1.30 -9.46 2.18
N MET A 147 1.63 -8.31 2.75
CA MET A 147 1.16 -7.92 4.09
C MET A 147 -0.27 -7.36 4.06
N ALA A 148 -0.76 -6.94 2.89
CA ALA A 148 -2.10 -6.41 2.73
C ALA A 148 -3.16 -7.50 2.90
N THR A 149 -4.22 -7.19 3.64
CA THR A 149 -5.43 -8.02 3.72
C THR A 149 -6.60 -7.36 3.00
N SER A 150 -7.68 -8.12 2.75
CA SER A 150 -8.92 -7.54 2.21
C SER A 150 -9.50 -6.48 3.15
N ASN A 151 -9.41 -6.70 4.48
CA ASN A 151 -9.85 -5.73 5.46
C ASN A 151 -9.06 -4.41 5.37
N ASP A 152 -7.73 -4.49 5.15
CA ASP A 152 -6.93 -3.26 4.95
C ASP A 152 -7.36 -2.51 3.68
N ALA A 153 -7.66 -3.24 2.60
CA ALA A 153 -8.16 -2.68 1.35
C ALA A 153 -9.53 -1.99 1.52
N GLU A 154 -10.44 -2.60 2.27
CA GLU A 154 -11.75 -2.03 2.61
C GLU A 154 -11.62 -0.79 3.50
N VAL A 155 -10.82 -0.86 4.56
CA VAL A 155 -10.55 0.26 5.46
C VAL A 155 -9.91 1.43 4.72
N PHE A 156 -8.96 1.15 3.82
CA PHE A 156 -8.32 2.18 3.03
C PHE A 156 -9.29 2.87 2.08
N GLY A 157 -10.00 2.10 1.25
CA GLY A 157 -10.88 2.67 0.24
C GLY A 157 -12.06 3.42 0.84
N SER A 158 -12.70 2.84 1.87
CA SER A 158 -13.78 3.51 2.62
C SER A 158 -13.27 4.78 3.30
N GLY A 159 -12.10 4.74 3.94
CA GLY A 159 -11.49 5.90 4.60
C GLY A 159 -11.15 7.04 3.62
N VAL A 160 -10.60 6.70 2.45
CA VAL A 160 -10.28 7.69 1.40
C VAL A 160 -11.56 8.34 0.86
N LEU A 161 -12.62 7.57 0.63
CA LEU A 161 -13.91 8.08 0.15
C LEU A 161 -14.77 8.74 1.25
N GLY A 162 -14.39 8.59 2.52
CA GLY A 162 -15.19 9.07 3.65
C GLY A 162 -16.50 8.30 3.82
N MET A 163 -16.50 7.01 3.49
CA MET A 163 -17.65 6.11 3.55
C MET A 163 -17.54 5.16 4.75
N ASP A 164 -18.68 4.61 5.16
CA ASP A 164 -18.69 3.45 6.05
C ASP A 164 -18.10 2.22 5.35
N GLN A 165 -17.35 1.39 6.08
CA GLN A 165 -16.66 0.23 5.51
C GLN A 165 -17.63 -0.81 4.95
N GLU A 166 -18.76 -1.07 5.62
CA GLU A 166 -19.75 -2.05 5.15
C GLU A 166 -20.43 -1.55 3.88
N VAL A 167 -20.71 -0.25 3.80
CA VAL A 167 -21.28 0.40 2.59
C VAL A 167 -20.29 0.29 1.43
N TYR A 168 -19.01 0.54 1.69
CA TYR A 168 -17.96 0.41 0.69
C TYR A 168 -17.82 -1.03 0.18
N TYR A 169 -17.81 -2.02 1.09
CA TYR A 169 -17.77 -3.43 0.72
C TYR A 169 -18.98 -3.84 -0.11
N SER A 170 -20.19 -3.44 0.31
CA SER A 170 -21.42 -3.70 -0.46
C SER A 170 -21.33 -3.12 -1.88
N GLN A 171 -20.80 -1.90 -2.03
CA GLN A 171 -20.60 -1.29 -3.33
C GLN A 171 -19.63 -2.09 -4.21
N LEU A 172 -18.54 -2.64 -3.65
CA LEU A 172 -17.62 -3.50 -4.39
C LEU A 172 -18.28 -4.81 -4.84
N CYS A 173 -19.11 -5.42 -4.00
CA CYS A 173 -19.92 -6.59 -4.38
C CYS A 173 -20.87 -6.26 -5.54
N ASP A 174 -21.61 -5.16 -5.44
CA ASP A 174 -22.53 -4.71 -6.50
C ASP A 174 -21.79 -4.44 -7.83
N LEU A 175 -20.54 -3.98 -7.77
CA LEU A 175 -19.70 -3.79 -8.95
C LEU A 175 -19.22 -5.13 -9.53
N ALA A 176 -18.84 -6.10 -8.68
CA ALA A 176 -18.46 -7.43 -9.12
C ALA A 176 -19.63 -8.19 -9.78
N ASP A 177 -20.85 -8.04 -9.26
CA ASP A 177 -22.04 -8.70 -9.81
C ASP A 177 -22.43 -8.17 -11.21
N GLN A 178 -22.09 -6.92 -11.52
CA GLN A 178 -22.38 -6.31 -12.82
C GLN A 178 -21.63 -6.91 -14.01
N ILE A 179 -20.53 -7.63 -13.77
CA ILE A 179 -19.73 -8.28 -14.83
C ILE A 179 -19.97 -9.79 -14.92
N THR A 180 -20.72 -10.36 -13.98
CA THR A 180 -21.01 -11.79 -13.90
C THR A 180 -22.35 -12.14 -14.58
N SER A 181 -23.11 -11.13 -15.03
CA SER A 181 -24.43 -11.26 -15.66
C SER A 181 -24.41 -11.51 -17.16
#